data_AF-A0A059B7Y0-F1
#
_entry.id   AF-A0A059B7Y0-F1
#
_cell.length_a   1.000
_cell.length_b   1.000
_cell.length_c   1.000
_cell.angle_alpha   90.00
_cell.angle_beta   90.00
_cell.angle_gamma   90.00
#
_symmetry.space_group_name_H-M   'P 1'
#
loop_
_entity.id
_entity.type
_entity.pdbx_description
1 polymer ?
#
loop_
_entity_poly.entity_id
_entity_poly.type
_entity_poly.pdbx_seq_one_letter_code
_entity_poly.pdbx_strand_id
1 'polypeptide(L)'
;MMVIDEHYVLCFPDNKHLNVAGLGGLGHVAVKMGKAFGLKVTVISSSSKKEAKAIERLGAPALGTIDDIIDTVSAVHPLLPLLKLPIFTLVVGGKLVGGSDIGGMKETQQLLDFRAEHGITADVEVIRMDYINTAMERLAKSDVRYRFVIDAASSLSQ
;
A
#
# COMPACT_ATOMS: atom_id res chain seq x y z
N MET A 1 2.62 -2.14 6.94
CA MET A 1 1.66 -3.28 6.95
C MET A 1 0.34 -2.69 7.42
N MET A 2 -0.81 -3.03 6.83
CA MET A 2 -2.09 -2.61 7.41
C MET A 2 -2.30 -3.49 8.64
N VAL A 3 -2.09 -2.93 9.82
CA VAL A 3 -2.26 -3.60 11.12
C VAL A 3 -3.74 -3.60 11.44
N ILE A 4 -4.28 -4.80 11.66
CA ILE A 4 -5.64 -5.00 12.16
C ILE A 4 -5.48 -5.32 13.64
N ASP A 5 -5.23 -4.29 14.47
CA ASP A 5 -5.20 -4.44 15.93
C ASP A 5 -6.63 -4.31 16.47
N GLU A 6 -7.00 -5.01 17.54
CA GLU A 6 -8.33 -4.92 18.17
C GLU A 6 -8.61 -3.52 18.76
N HIS A 7 -7.59 -2.67 18.92
CA HIS A 7 -7.75 -1.25 19.26
C HIS A 7 -7.74 -0.29 18.05
N TYR A 8 -7.31 -0.76 16.87
CA TYR A 8 -7.32 -0.05 15.59
C TYR A 8 -8.01 -0.89 14.52
N VAL A 9 -9.12 -1.53 14.88
CA VAL A 9 -10.10 -1.95 13.88
C VAL A 9 -10.52 -0.65 13.23
N LEU A 10 -9.99 -0.37 12.04
CA LEU A 10 -10.63 0.54 11.12
C LEU A 10 -11.96 -0.13 10.79
N CYS A 11 -12.90 0.08 11.70
CA CYS A 11 -14.31 -0.14 11.49
C CYS A 11 -14.62 0.86 10.40
N PHE A 12 -14.49 0.40 9.16
CA PHE A 12 -14.94 1.15 8.02
C PHE A 12 -16.45 0.91 7.98
N PRO A 13 -17.29 1.85 8.48
CA PRO A 13 -18.70 1.79 8.15
C PRO A 13 -18.85 1.76 6.63
N ASP A 14 -19.90 1.10 6.16
CA ASP A 14 -20.21 0.98 4.74
C ASP A 14 -20.13 2.35 4.03
N ASN A 15 -19.52 2.39 2.84
CA ASN A 15 -19.29 3.58 1.98
C ASN A 15 -18.08 4.49 2.29
N LYS A 16 -17.07 4.06 3.05
CA LYS A 16 -15.84 4.87 3.20
C LYS A 16 -14.91 4.85 1.98
N HIS A 17 -14.23 5.99 1.78
CA HIS A 17 -13.23 6.19 0.72
C HIS A 17 -11.81 6.06 1.28
N LEU A 18 -11.01 5.17 0.71
CA LEU A 18 -9.62 4.97 1.07
C LEU A 18 -8.69 5.66 0.06
N ASN A 19 -7.88 6.61 0.51
CA ASN A 19 -6.87 7.24 -0.32
C ASN A 19 -5.50 6.60 -0.05
N VAL A 20 -4.80 6.12 -1.07
CA VAL A 20 -3.47 5.54 -0.95
C VAL A 20 -2.46 6.47 -1.61
N ALA A 21 -1.60 7.11 -0.83
CA ALA A 21 -0.50 7.91 -1.36
C ALA A 21 0.70 7.01 -1.67
N GLY A 22 1.14 7.05 -2.92
CA GLY A 22 2.24 6.23 -3.42
C GLY A 22 1.78 4.88 -3.99
N LEU A 23 2.36 4.52 -5.14
CA LEU A 23 2.14 3.24 -5.81
C LEU A 23 3.47 2.48 -5.96
N GLY A 24 3.80 1.72 -4.92
CA GLY A 24 4.96 0.83 -4.84
C GLY A 24 4.59 -0.52 -4.24
N GLY A 25 5.54 -1.23 -3.63
CA GLY A 25 5.29 -2.56 -3.06
C GLY A 25 4.29 -2.61 -1.90
N LEU A 26 4.14 -1.52 -1.13
CA LEU A 26 3.13 -1.40 -0.07
C LEU A 26 1.81 -0.85 -0.61
N GLY A 27 1.86 0.28 -1.34
CA GLY A 27 0.67 0.91 -1.90
C GLY A 27 -0.14 -0.02 -2.79
N HIS A 28 0.52 -0.85 -3.62
CA HIS A 28 -0.16 -1.87 -4.44
C HIS A 28 -1.00 -2.85 -3.61
N VAL A 29 -0.45 -3.35 -2.51
CA VAL A 29 -1.14 -4.29 -1.62
C VAL A 29 -2.26 -3.58 -0.84
N ALA A 30 -2.04 -2.33 -0.42
CA ALA A 30 -3.05 -1.51 0.24
C ALA A 30 -4.28 -1.29 -0.65
N VAL A 31 -4.08 -1.06 -1.96
CA VAL A 31 -5.20 -0.91 -2.90
C VAL A 31 -6.00 -2.20 -3.07
N LYS A 32 -5.32 -3.34 -3.22
CA LYS A 32 -6.01 -4.64 -3.30
C LYS A 32 -6.81 -4.95 -2.04
N MET A 33 -6.24 -4.63 -0.87
CA MET A 33 -6.91 -4.77 0.42
C MET A 33 -8.15 -3.89 0.52
N GLY A 34 -8.01 -2.58 0.26
CA GLY A 34 -9.14 -1.65 0.34
C GLY A 34 -10.31 -2.09 -0.55
N LYS A 35 -10.02 -2.60 -1.75
CA LYS A 35 -11.05 -3.16 -2.63
C LYS A 35 -11.71 -4.42 -2.09
N ALA A 36 -10.94 -5.33 -1.48
CA ALA A 36 -11.48 -6.54 -0.87
C ALA A 36 -12.37 -6.22 0.33
N PHE A 37 -12.08 -5.14 1.07
CA PHE A 37 -12.94 -4.59 2.10
C PHE A 37 -14.15 -3.82 1.56
N GLY A 38 -14.37 -3.77 0.24
CA GLY A 38 -15.50 -3.05 -0.36
C GLY A 38 -15.36 -1.52 -0.37
N LEU A 39 -14.17 -0.98 -0.08
CA LEU A 39 -13.93 0.46 -0.04
C LEU A 39 -13.75 1.02 -1.45
N LYS A 40 -14.15 2.28 -1.64
CA LYS A 40 -13.77 3.04 -2.82
C LYS A 40 -12.33 3.51 -2.65
N VAL A 41 -11.42 2.92 -3.43
CA VAL A 41 -9.99 3.26 -3.34
C VAL A 41 -9.60 4.31 -4.38
N THR A 42 -8.87 5.33 -3.94
CA THR A 42 -8.26 6.40 -4.75
C THR A 42 -6.75 6.32 -4.57
N VAL A 43 -5.98 6.32 -5.65
CA VAL A 43 -4.51 6.37 -5.57
C VAL A 43 -4.02 7.77 -5.84
N ILE A 44 -3.26 8.33 -4.90
CA ILE A 44 -2.62 9.63 -5.04
C ILE A 44 -1.16 9.42 -5.43
N SER A 45 -0.78 9.94 -6.60
CA SER A 45 0.59 9.88 -7.08
C SER A 45 1.00 11.19 -7.72
N SER A 46 2.25 11.61 -7.48
CA SER A 46 2.87 12.75 -8.17
C SER A 46 3.39 12.40 -9.57
N SER A 47 3.30 11.12 -10.00
CA SER A 47 3.81 10.65 -11.30
C SER A 47 2.66 10.22 -12.21
N SER A 48 2.49 10.91 -13.33
CA SER A 48 1.51 10.58 -14.38
C SER A 48 1.64 9.15 -14.92
N LYS A 49 2.86 8.61 -14.98
CA LYS A 49 3.12 7.20 -15.36
C LYS A 49 2.60 6.19 -14.34
N LYS A 50 2.54 6.55 -13.05
CA LYS A 50 2.02 5.67 -11.98
C LYS A 50 0.50 5.80 -11.84
N GLU A 51 -0.04 6.98 -12.11
CA GLU A 51 -1.49 7.24 -12.14
C GLU A 51 -2.21 6.43 -13.22
N ALA A 52 -1.71 6.42 -14.46
CA ALA A 52 -2.27 5.61 -15.54
C ALA A 52 -2.33 4.11 -15.18
N LYS A 53 -1.29 3.60 -14.49
CA LYS A 53 -1.24 2.21 -14.00
C LYS A 53 -2.27 1.95 -12.88
N ALA A 54 -2.49 2.91 -12.00
CA ALA A 54 -3.49 2.80 -10.94
C ALA A 54 -4.92 2.74 -11.49
N ILE A 55 -5.20 3.52 -12.54
CA ILE A 55 -6.50 3.51 -13.20
C ILE A 55 -6.70 2.21 -14.01
N GLU A 56 -5.72 1.83 -14.83
CA GLU A 56 -5.81 0.67 -15.73
C GLU A 56 -5.84 -0.67 -14.98
N ARG A 57 -4.96 -0.85 -13.99
CA ARG A 57 -4.78 -2.15 -13.30
C ARG A 57 -5.52 -2.23 -11.98
N LEU A 58 -5.73 -1.10 -11.33
CA LEU A 58 -6.27 -1.02 -9.98
C LEU A 58 -7.57 -0.23 -9.91
N GLY A 59 -8.14 0.25 -11.02
CA GLY A 59 -9.48 0.85 -11.10
C GLY A 59 -9.75 1.96 -10.07
N ALA A 60 -8.74 2.76 -9.72
CA ALA A 60 -8.83 3.79 -8.68
C ALA A 60 -8.71 5.20 -9.29
N PRO A 61 -9.79 6.02 -9.31
CA PRO A 61 -9.74 7.40 -9.81
C PRO A 61 -8.96 8.32 -8.86
N ALA A 62 -8.42 9.44 -9.37
CA ALA A 62 -7.37 10.23 -8.72
C ALA A 62 -7.82 11.32 -7.73
N LEU A 63 -9.11 11.64 -7.58
CA LEU A 63 -9.55 12.77 -6.76
C LEU A 63 -10.91 12.50 -6.09
N GLY A 64 -10.90 12.31 -4.76
CA GLY A 64 -12.09 12.12 -3.94
C GLY A 64 -11.90 12.66 -2.52
N THR A 65 -12.98 12.69 -1.74
CA THR A 65 -12.98 13.14 -0.33
C THR A 65 -11.89 12.44 0.49
N ILE A 66 -11.21 13.23 1.32
CA ILE A 66 -10.02 12.81 2.07
C ILE A 66 -10.49 12.39 3.46
N ASP A 67 -11.16 11.24 3.52
CA ASP A 67 -11.67 10.69 4.77
C ASP A 67 -10.56 9.92 5.49
N ASP A 68 -9.89 8.99 4.80
CA ASP A 68 -8.78 8.21 5.32
C ASP A 68 -7.64 8.15 4.27
N ILE A 69 -6.39 8.42 4.68
CA ILE A 69 -5.19 8.32 3.82
C ILE A 69 -4.20 7.30 4.40
N ILE A 70 -3.76 6.36 3.57
CA ILE A 70 -2.58 5.53 3.81
C ILE A 70 -1.41 6.09 2.99
N ASP A 71 -0.43 6.65 3.66
CA ASP A 71 0.80 7.11 3.02
C ASP A 71 1.85 5.99 2.98
N THR A 72 2.29 5.66 1.77
CA THR A 72 3.30 4.62 1.52
C THR A 72 4.54 5.17 0.82
N VAL A 73 4.69 6.49 0.72
CA VAL A 73 5.82 7.13 0.05
C VAL A 73 7.03 7.11 0.98
N SER A 74 8.05 6.32 0.61
CA SER A 74 9.29 6.20 1.40
C SER A 74 10.22 7.41 1.30
N ALA A 75 9.98 8.33 0.36
CA ALA A 75 10.77 9.55 0.21
C ALA A 75 10.20 10.68 1.08
N VAL A 76 11.08 11.56 1.55
CA VAL A 76 10.66 12.80 2.22
C VAL A 76 9.82 13.62 1.24
N HIS A 77 8.55 13.81 1.58
CA HIS A 77 7.62 14.59 0.79
C HIS A 77 6.72 15.39 1.73
N PRO A 78 6.26 16.58 1.29
CA PRO A 78 5.39 17.38 2.12
C PRO A 78 4.03 16.67 2.25
N LEU A 79 3.58 16.48 3.49
CA LEU A 79 2.24 15.97 3.79
C LEU A 79 1.16 17.05 3.62
N LEU A 80 1.56 18.32 3.56
CA LEU A 80 0.68 19.49 3.42
C LEU A 80 -0.29 19.39 2.22
N PRO A 81 0.12 18.97 1.01
CA PRO A 81 -0.78 18.83 -0.13
C PRO A 81 -1.77 17.68 0.02
N LEU A 82 -1.39 16.63 0.76
CA LEU A 82 -2.19 15.42 0.95
C LEU A 82 -3.20 15.57 2.10
N LEU A 83 -2.78 16.16 3.22
CA LEU A 83 -3.56 16.20 4.46
C LEU A 83 -4.05 17.61 4.84
N LYS A 84 -3.60 18.68 4.16
CA LYS A 84 -3.77 20.08 4.60
C LYS A 84 -3.48 20.19 6.10
N LEU A 85 -2.19 20.11 6.47
CA LEU A 85 -1.73 20.08 7.87
C LEU A 85 -1.29 21.45 8.46
N PRO A 86 -1.97 22.59 8.27
CA PRO A 86 -1.88 23.62 9.30
C PRO A 86 -2.47 23.07 10.60
N ILE A 87 -1.82 23.37 11.74
CA ILE A 87 -2.26 22.96 13.09
C ILE A 87 -3.76 23.25 13.30
N PHE A 88 -4.22 24.39 12.78
CA PHE A 88 -5.63 24.78 12.83
C PHE A 88 -6.57 23.76 12.18
N THR A 89 -6.19 23.15 11.06
CA THR A 89 -7.02 22.15 10.35
C THR A 89 -7.07 20.82 11.08
N LEU A 90 -6.02 20.43 11.79
CA LEU A 90 -6.03 19.24 12.65
C LEU A 90 -7.02 19.42 13.81
N VAL A 91 -6.96 20.57 14.48
CA VAL A 91 -7.81 20.89 15.64
C VAL A 91 -9.27 21.09 15.23
N VAL A 92 -9.54 21.95 14.24
CA VAL A 92 -10.92 22.25 13.80
C VAL A 92 -11.56 21.07 13.08
N GLY A 93 -10.78 20.28 12.35
CA GLY A 93 -11.27 19.11 11.62
C GLY A 93 -11.29 17.82 12.44
N GLY A 94 -10.80 17.82 13.69
CA GLY A 94 -10.70 16.61 14.51
C GLY A 94 -9.90 15.48 13.84
N LYS A 95 -8.88 15.82 13.04
CA LYS A 95 -8.15 14.83 12.23
C LYS A 95 -7.10 14.10 13.06
N LEU A 96 -6.97 12.79 12.83
CA LEU A 96 -5.95 11.95 13.46
C LEU A 96 -4.77 11.73 12.51
N VAL A 97 -3.55 11.79 13.04
CA VAL A 97 -2.33 11.38 12.35
C VAL A 97 -1.66 10.31 13.20
N GLY A 98 -1.49 9.12 12.64
CA GLY A 98 -0.86 7.98 13.30
C GLY A 98 0.20 7.33 12.41
N GLY A 99 1.17 6.70 13.05
CA GLY A 99 2.15 5.84 12.39
C GLY A 99 1.92 4.39 12.82
N SER A 100 2.10 3.46 11.90
CA SER A 100 2.02 2.03 12.17
C SER A 100 3.17 1.33 11.47
N ASP A 101 3.92 0.52 12.20
CA ASP A 101 4.99 -0.30 11.66
C ASP A 101 4.85 -1.75 12.10
N ILE A 102 4.81 -2.65 11.11
CA ILE A 102 4.60 -4.10 11.25
C ILE A 102 3.33 -4.46 12.08
N GLY A 103 2.85 -5.70 11.99
CA GLY A 103 1.72 -6.19 12.81
C GLY A 103 2.15 -7.30 13.75
N GLY A 104 1.36 -7.56 14.78
CA GLY A 104 1.54 -8.70 15.68
C GLY A 104 1.39 -10.05 14.96
N MET A 105 1.83 -11.14 15.58
CA MET A 105 1.72 -12.49 14.97
C MET A 105 0.26 -12.90 14.74
N LYS A 106 -0.63 -12.65 15.72
CA LYS A 106 -2.07 -12.95 15.62
C LYS A 106 -2.70 -12.23 14.44
N GLU A 107 -2.44 -10.94 14.32
CA GLU A 107 -2.95 -10.08 13.25
C GLU A 107 -2.40 -10.48 11.89
N THR A 108 -1.13 -10.86 11.84
CA THR A 108 -0.48 -11.37 10.62
C THR A 108 -1.16 -12.66 10.16
N GLN A 109 -1.50 -13.57 11.07
CA GLN A 109 -2.24 -14.77 10.72
C GLN A 109 -3.64 -14.44 10.19
N GLN A 110 -4.38 -13.59 10.88
CA GLN A 110 -5.71 -13.13 10.43
C GLN A 110 -5.65 -12.48 9.04
N LEU A 111 -4.59 -11.70 8.77
CA LEU A 111 -4.35 -11.09 7.48
C LEU A 111 -4.08 -12.14 6.40
N LEU A 112 -3.30 -13.19 6.69
CA LEU A 112 -3.02 -14.27 5.75
C LEU A 112 -4.28 -15.07 5.42
N ASP A 113 -5.09 -15.37 6.44
CA ASP A 113 -6.35 -16.10 6.28
C ASP A 113 -7.33 -15.30 5.41
N PHE A 114 -7.49 -14.01 5.69
CA PHE A 114 -8.29 -13.09 4.86
C PHE A 114 -7.79 -13.02 3.41
N ARG A 115 -6.47 -12.96 3.21
CA ARG A 115 -5.88 -12.96 1.85
C ARG A 115 -6.19 -14.25 1.10
N ALA A 116 -6.15 -15.39 1.79
CA ALA A 116 -6.47 -16.68 1.20
C ALA A 116 -7.94 -16.76 0.78
N GLU A 117 -8.86 -16.28 1.63
CA GLU A 117 -10.30 -16.26 1.34
C GLU A 117 -10.65 -15.35 0.15
N HIS A 118 -10.03 -14.18 0.06
CA HIS A 118 -10.32 -13.18 -0.98
C HIS A 118 -9.39 -13.25 -2.20
N GLY A 119 -8.48 -14.23 -2.27
CA GLY A 119 -7.54 -14.39 -3.39
C GLY A 119 -6.58 -13.20 -3.58
N ILE A 120 -6.23 -12.52 -2.49
CA ILE A 120 -5.40 -11.30 -2.54
C ILE A 120 -3.93 -11.69 -2.56
N THR A 121 -3.30 -11.56 -3.73
CA THR A 121 -1.87 -11.81 -3.93
C THR A 121 -1.10 -10.52 -4.23
N ALA A 122 0.18 -10.49 -3.88
CA ALA A 122 1.08 -9.45 -4.36
C ALA A 122 1.50 -9.76 -5.80
N ASP A 123 1.69 -8.73 -6.63
CA ASP A 123 2.28 -8.92 -7.95
C ASP A 123 3.79 -8.99 -7.76
N VAL A 124 4.38 -10.12 -8.14
CA VAL A 124 5.77 -10.44 -7.87
C VAL A 124 6.53 -10.76 -9.15
N GLU A 125 7.80 -10.34 -9.18
CA GLU A 125 8.81 -10.80 -10.12
C GLU A 125 9.67 -11.84 -9.40
N VAL A 126 9.52 -13.11 -9.77
CA VAL A 126 10.35 -14.18 -9.20
C VAL A 126 11.73 -14.13 -9.84
N ILE A 127 12.78 -14.05 -9.02
CA ILE A 127 14.17 -13.98 -9.44
C ILE A 127 14.98 -15.13 -8.82
N ARG A 128 16.05 -15.50 -9.52
CA ARG A 128 17.07 -16.42 -8.99
C ARG A 128 18.11 -15.67 -8.17
N MET A 129 18.84 -16.41 -7.34
CA MET A 129 19.86 -15.84 -6.45
C MET A 129 21.03 -15.20 -7.21
N ASP A 130 21.40 -15.73 -8.37
CA ASP A 130 22.44 -15.18 -9.26
C ASP A 130 22.11 -13.77 -9.78
N TYR A 131 20.83 -13.43 -9.91
CA TYR A 131 20.34 -12.16 -10.41
C TYR A 131 20.18 -11.08 -9.32
N ILE A 132 20.49 -11.38 -8.06
CA ILE A 132 20.17 -10.51 -6.92
C ILE A 132 20.79 -9.11 -7.04
N ASN A 133 22.04 -9.00 -7.48
CA ASN A 133 22.71 -7.70 -7.59
C ASN A 133 22.04 -6.79 -8.64
N THR A 134 21.70 -7.36 -9.80
CA THR A 134 20.96 -6.64 -10.84
C THR A 134 19.54 -6.27 -10.37
N ALA A 135 18.87 -7.16 -9.63
CA ALA A 135 17.58 -6.86 -9.02
C ALA A 135 17.67 -5.70 -8.02
N MET A 136 18.74 -5.62 -7.22
CA MET A 136 18.97 -4.51 -6.29
C MET A 136 19.18 -3.17 -7.01
N GLU A 137 19.91 -3.15 -8.14
CA GLU A 137 20.05 -1.95 -8.96
C GLU A 137 18.72 -1.48 -9.57
N ARG A 138 17.90 -2.44 -10.05
CA ARG A 138 16.55 -2.14 -10.56
C ARG A 138 15.64 -1.62 -9.45
N LEU A 139 15.70 -2.21 -8.26
CA LEU A 139 14.94 -1.78 -7.10
C LEU A 139 15.27 -0.34 -6.71
N ALA A 140 16.56 0.02 -6.68
CA ALA A 140 17.00 1.39 -6.41
C ALA A 140 16.46 2.40 -7.44
N LYS A 141 16.33 1.98 -8.71
CA LYS A 141 15.72 2.78 -9.79
C LYS A 141 14.18 2.74 -9.81
N SER A 142 13.54 2.10 -8.82
CA SER A 142 12.09 1.85 -8.78
C SER A 142 11.55 1.09 -10.01
N ASP A 143 12.39 0.29 -10.67
CA ASP A 143 12.04 -0.53 -11.84
C ASP A 143 11.62 -1.94 -11.41
N VAL A 144 10.49 -2.03 -10.70
CA VAL A 144 9.91 -3.29 -10.23
C VAL A 144 8.38 -3.22 -10.28
N ARG A 145 7.73 -4.36 -10.53
CA ARG A 145 6.27 -4.49 -10.59
C ARG A 145 5.78 -5.70 -9.78
N TYR A 146 5.48 -5.60 -8.48
CA TYR A 146 5.74 -4.51 -7.53
C TYR A 146 6.68 -4.98 -6.41
N ARG A 147 7.06 -6.26 -6.39
CA ARG A 147 8.02 -6.84 -5.46
C ARG A 147 8.88 -7.89 -6.17
N PHE A 148 10.12 -8.04 -5.74
CA PHE A 148 10.93 -9.21 -6.08
C PHE A 148 10.69 -10.33 -5.05
N VAL A 149 10.66 -11.57 -5.53
CA VAL A 149 10.68 -12.77 -4.69
C VAL A 149 11.83 -13.63 -5.15
N ILE A 150 12.73 -13.98 -4.25
CA ILE A 150 13.85 -14.87 -4.56
C ILE A 150 13.36 -16.31 -4.42
N ASP A 151 13.47 -17.10 -5.48
CA ASP A 151 13.27 -18.54 -5.40
C ASP A 151 14.56 -19.21 -4.87
N ALA A 152 14.58 -19.43 -3.56
CA ALA A 152 15.72 -20.07 -2.90
C ALA A 152 15.87 -21.55 -3.28
N ALA A 153 14.77 -22.26 -3.53
CA ALA A 153 14.81 -23.71 -3.78
C ALA A 153 15.48 -24.02 -5.13
N SER A 154 15.11 -23.31 -6.20
CA SER A 154 15.75 -23.48 -7.51
C SER A 154 17.15 -22.86 -7.60
N SER A 155 17.54 -22.05 -6.61
CA SER A 155 18.86 -21.43 -6.55
C SER A 155 19.90 -22.28 -5.83
N LEU A 156 19.47 -23.22 -4.97
CA LEU A 156 20.35 -24.11 -4.20
C LEU A 156 20.69 -25.43 -4.92
N SER A 157 20.04 -25.72 -6.04
CA SER A 157 20.19 -26.98 -6.81
C SER A 157 21.28 -26.91 -7.89
N GLN A 158 22.34 -26.13 -7.66
CA GLN A 158 23.52 -26.04 -8.52
C GLN A 158 24.71 -26.79 -7.92
#